data_AF-A0AAV4IT90-F1
#
_entry.id   AF-A0AAV4IT90-F1
#
_cell.length_a   1.000
_cell.length_b   1.000
_cell.length_c   1.000
_cell.angle_alpha   90.00
_cell.angle_beta   90.00
_cell.angle_gamma   90.00
#
_symmetry.space_group_name_H-M   'P 1'
#
loop_
_entity.id
_entity.type
_entity.pdbx_description
1 polymer ?
#
loop_
_entity_poly.entity_id
_entity_poly.type
_entity_poly.pdbx_seq_one_letter_code
_entity_poly.pdbx_strand_id
1 'polypeptide(L)'
;MWKGLKTVVNYNEKKSTPDINFDLNELNKFYARFDAFDFSKEIDEQKEKLSTISNCENECDEIVFTERQVKNEFRKINERKACGPDVGKYQLIYFQVRGRCESIRLLLNDNGIDYEETNCGPREKWIKDYKPQMAFGQVPCLKDGDLSLVQSNAILRYLARKHGLYGSSDVEATMIDILSDGVEDLRKQYTMMIYKNYEAGKDDFITTTLPEQLPYFENFLKKHGDQQSGYSVGQKQSFVDYNLMDLLDALQTLSSTCLDNYPTLASFLKVNLAKPNIAKYRETEPFKTRSINGNGKQ
;
A
#
# COMPACT_ATOMS: atom_id res chain seq x y z
N MET A 1 12.79 27.81 -10.43
CA MET A 1 13.23 27.21 -9.15
C MET A 1 12.42 27.87 -8.04
N TRP A 2 11.75 27.09 -7.20
CA TRP A 2 10.76 27.51 -6.19
C TRP A 2 11.33 28.56 -5.22
N LYS A 3 10.51 29.52 -4.77
CA LYS A 3 10.97 30.69 -3.99
C LYS A 3 11.60 30.30 -2.65
N GLY A 4 11.10 29.24 -2.00
CA GLY A 4 11.68 28.68 -0.77
C GLY A 4 13.05 28.02 -0.96
N LEU A 5 13.34 27.49 -2.16
CA LEU A 5 14.64 26.90 -2.46
C LEU A 5 15.74 27.96 -2.47
N LYS A 6 15.46 29.14 -3.03
CA LYS A 6 16.40 30.27 -3.09
C LYS A 6 16.86 30.72 -1.69
N THR A 7 15.99 30.63 -0.70
CA THR A 7 16.26 31.02 0.69
C THR A 7 17.16 30.04 1.44
N VAL A 8 17.14 28.75 1.09
CA VAL A 8 17.92 27.70 1.79
C VAL A 8 19.36 27.61 1.30
N VAL A 9 19.64 27.97 0.04
CA VAL A 9 20.98 27.81 -0.57
C VAL A 9 21.72 29.14 -0.83
N ASN A 10 21.22 30.27 -0.34
CA ASN A 10 21.77 31.62 -0.57
C ASN A 10 22.19 31.85 -2.05
N TYR A 11 21.35 31.36 -2.98
CA TYR A 11 21.69 31.26 -4.40
C TYR A 11 21.34 32.56 -5.14
N ASN A 12 22.36 33.31 -5.56
CA ASN A 12 22.22 34.42 -6.51
C ASN A 12 22.28 33.89 -7.95
N GLU A 13 21.21 34.13 -8.73
CA GLU A 13 21.09 33.70 -10.13
C GLU A 13 22.22 34.27 -11.00
N LYS A 14 22.93 33.40 -11.74
CA LYS A 14 23.68 33.80 -12.95
C LYS A 14 22.78 33.66 -14.18
N LYS A 15 22.82 34.68 -15.05
CA LYS A 15 22.04 34.80 -16.29
C LYS A 15 22.37 33.69 -17.32
N SER A 16 21.29 33.07 -17.83
CA SER A 16 21.01 32.38 -19.13
C SER A 16 22.09 31.45 -19.73
N THR A 17 21.83 30.19 -20.11
CA THR A 17 21.03 29.64 -21.27
C THR A 17 21.24 28.09 -21.32
N PRO A 18 20.66 27.27 -22.24
CA PRO A 18 19.46 27.38 -23.08
C PRO A 18 18.46 26.21 -22.93
N ASP A 19 17.32 26.34 -23.61
CA ASP A 19 16.14 25.47 -23.69
C ASP A 19 16.36 23.95 -23.61
N ILE A 20 15.80 23.35 -22.57
CA ILE A 20 15.34 21.96 -22.59
C ILE A 20 13.83 22.03 -22.72
N ASN A 21 13.32 21.53 -23.84
CA ASN A 21 11.91 21.51 -24.19
C ASN A 21 11.16 20.46 -23.32
N PHE A 22 11.02 20.75 -22.03
CA PHE A 22 10.03 20.11 -21.17
C PHE A 22 8.72 20.84 -21.35
N ASP A 23 7.59 20.13 -21.40
CA ASP A 23 6.27 20.75 -21.36
C ASP A 23 6.10 21.47 -20.01
N LEU A 24 6.50 22.74 -20.00
CA LEU A 24 6.46 23.62 -18.86
C LEU A 24 5.03 23.76 -18.32
N ASN A 25 3.98 23.50 -19.11
CA ASN A 25 2.60 23.57 -18.64
C ASN A 25 2.23 22.39 -17.74
N GLU A 26 2.67 21.17 -18.04
CA GLU A 26 2.45 20.00 -17.17
C GLU A 26 3.23 20.13 -15.86
N LEU A 27 4.50 20.54 -15.95
CA LEU A 27 5.35 20.74 -14.78
C LEU A 27 4.83 21.90 -13.91
N ASN A 28 4.41 23.00 -14.52
CA ASN A 28 3.84 24.14 -13.79
C ASN A 28 2.45 23.80 -13.20
N LYS A 29 1.62 22.98 -13.84
CA LYS A 29 0.35 22.50 -13.23
C LYS A 29 0.59 21.57 -12.04
N PHE A 30 1.60 20.70 -12.12
CA PHE A 30 2.00 19.84 -11.03
C PHE A 30 2.54 20.66 -9.85
N TYR A 31 3.42 21.63 -10.10
CA TYR A 31 4.01 22.47 -9.05
C TYR A 31 3.08 23.57 -8.52
N ALA A 32 2.13 24.09 -9.32
CA ALA A 32 1.17 25.10 -8.88
C ALA A 32 0.26 24.62 -7.74
N ARG A 33 0.06 23.31 -7.59
CA ARG A 33 -0.67 22.72 -6.45
C ARG A 33 0.09 22.88 -5.14
N PHE A 34 1.40 23.10 -5.19
CA PHE A 34 2.26 23.31 -4.02
C PHE A 34 2.50 24.80 -3.73
N ASP A 35 2.29 25.70 -4.69
CA ASP A 35 2.45 27.14 -4.46
C ASP A 35 1.45 27.74 -3.45
N ALA A 36 0.34 27.03 -3.18
CA ALA A 36 -0.66 27.40 -2.18
C ALA A 36 -0.37 26.83 -0.77
N PHE A 37 0.64 25.97 -0.61
CA PHE A 37 0.97 25.33 0.68
C PHE A 37 2.10 26.08 1.39
N ASP A 38 1.95 26.27 2.69
CA ASP A 38 3.02 26.75 3.56
C ASP A 38 3.90 25.57 3.97
N PHE A 39 5.17 25.62 3.58
CA PHE A 39 6.18 24.58 3.89
C PHE A 39 7.14 25.02 4.99
N SER A 40 6.85 26.11 5.70
CA SER A 40 7.78 26.67 6.69
C SER A 40 8.16 25.64 7.75
N LYS A 41 7.20 24.82 8.19
CA LYS A 41 7.44 23.77 9.19
C LYS A 41 8.36 22.66 8.68
N GLU A 42 8.11 22.10 7.51
CA GLU A 42 8.96 21.05 6.94
C GLU A 42 10.35 21.60 6.60
N ILE A 43 10.45 22.85 6.16
CA ILE A 43 11.73 23.53 5.94
C ILE A 43 12.51 23.63 7.26
N ASP A 44 11.84 24.00 8.36
CA ASP A 44 12.48 24.13 9.67
C ASP A 44 12.89 22.76 10.26
N GLU A 45 12.05 21.73 10.13
CA GLU A 45 12.40 20.35 10.51
C GLU A 45 13.60 19.81 9.70
N GLN A 46 13.73 20.20 8.43
CA GLN A 46 14.87 19.80 7.61
C GLN A 46 16.14 20.58 7.97
N LYS A 47 16.04 21.88 8.31
CA LYS A 47 17.19 22.63 8.83
C LYS A 47 17.76 21.97 10.07
N GLU A 48 16.91 21.49 10.98
CA GLU A 48 17.30 20.79 12.21
C GLU A 48 17.94 19.41 11.95
N LYS A 49 17.40 18.64 11.00
CA LYS A 49 17.97 17.34 10.59
C LYS A 49 19.31 17.47 9.87
N LEU A 50 19.47 18.56 9.13
CA LEU A 50 20.67 18.78 8.36
C LEU A 50 21.77 19.45 9.21
N SER A 51 21.42 20.24 10.21
CA SER A 51 22.37 20.76 11.21
C SER A 51 22.99 19.66 12.05
N THR A 52 22.29 18.54 12.27
CA THR A 52 22.78 17.39 13.04
C THR A 52 23.71 16.46 12.26
N ILE A 53 23.78 16.56 10.93
CA ILE A 53 24.68 15.76 10.08
C ILE A 53 26.06 16.42 9.91
N SER A 54 26.13 17.73 10.14
CA SER A 54 27.36 18.52 10.09
C SER A 54 28.18 18.32 11.38
N ASN A 55 29.20 17.46 11.34
CA ASN A 55 30.26 17.39 12.37
C ASN A 55 31.14 18.66 12.34
N CYS A 56 30.55 19.83 12.63
CA CYS A 56 31.30 21.04 12.88
C CYS A 56 31.66 21.10 14.37
N GLU A 57 32.90 20.76 14.71
CA GLU A 57 33.47 20.94 16.06
C GLU A 57 33.81 22.42 16.37
N ASN A 58 33.53 23.34 15.46
CA ASN A 58 33.61 24.79 15.68
C ASN A 58 32.26 25.41 15.32
N GLU A 59 31.88 26.50 16.00
CA GLU A 59 30.69 27.31 15.67
C GLU A 59 30.66 27.64 14.17
N CYS A 60 29.91 26.83 13.42
CA CYS A 60 29.67 27.05 12.01
C CYS A 60 28.46 27.98 11.91
N ASP A 61 28.73 29.28 11.79
CA ASP A 61 27.70 30.32 11.62
C ASP A 61 26.83 30.12 10.36
N GLU A 62 27.27 29.29 9.41
CA GLU A 62 26.51 28.92 8.22
C GLU A 62 26.63 27.42 7.90
N ILE A 63 25.48 26.76 7.73
CA ILE A 63 25.38 25.41 7.18
C ILE A 63 25.13 25.53 5.68
N VAL A 64 26.08 25.08 4.85
CA VAL A 64 25.99 25.15 3.40
C VAL A 64 25.55 23.81 2.82
N PHE A 65 24.37 23.78 2.18
CA PHE A 65 23.88 22.62 1.45
C PHE A 65 24.21 22.70 -0.04
N THR A 66 24.57 21.57 -0.64
CA THR A 66 24.70 21.50 -2.10
C THR A 66 23.32 21.47 -2.76
N GLU A 67 23.22 22.05 -3.97
CA GLU A 67 22.00 22.01 -4.78
C GLU A 67 21.47 20.58 -4.99
N ARG A 68 22.37 19.59 -5.07
CA ARG A 68 22.03 18.17 -5.19
C ARG A 68 21.37 17.60 -3.93
N GLN A 69 21.88 17.93 -2.74
CA GLN A 69 21.29 17.48 -1.47
C GLN A 69 19.88 18.05 -1.31
N VAL A 70 19.71 19.34 -1.60
CA VAL A 70 18.40 19.99 -1.55
C VAL A 70 17.44 19.35 -2.57
N LYS A 71 17.85 19.15 -3.83
CA LYS A 71 17.00 18.51 -4.84
C LYS A 71 16.58 17.08 -4.45
N ASN A 72 17.47 16.30 -3.86
CA ASN A 72 17.17 14.94 -3.44
C ASN A 72 16.15 14.89 -2.29
N GLU A 73 16.28 15.77 -1.29
CA GLU A 73 15.31 15.83 -0.19
C GLU A 73 13.95 16.38 -0.63
N PHE A 74 13.94 17.43 -1.45
CA PHE A 74 12.70 17.95 -2.02
C PHE A 74 12.01 16.94 -2.95
N ARG A 75 12.76 16.09 -3.65
CA ARG A 75 12.18 15.00 -4.44
C ARG A 75 11.41 14.01 -3.55
N LYS A 76 11.94 13.65 -2.38
CA LYS A 76 11.25 12.79 -1.41
C LYS A 76 9.98 13.43 -0.86
N ILE A 77 10.01 14.74 -0.57
CA ILE A 77 8.84 15.51 -0.14
C ILE A 77 7.79 15.56 -1.26
N ASN A 78 8.23 15.81 -2.50
CA ASN A 78 7.35 15.88 -3.66
C ASN A 78 6.77 14.52 -4.06
N GLU A 79 7.50 13.41 -3.90
CA GLU A 79 6.97 12.05 -4.11
C GLU A 79 5.87 11.72 -3.09
N ARG A 80 6.04 12.13 -1.82
CA ARG A 80 4.99 12.02 -0.80
C ARG A 80 3.74 12.83 -1.19
N LYS A 81 3.91 14.08 -1.61
CA LYS A 81 2.77 14.99 -1.91
C LYS A 81 2.18 14.82 -3.32
N ALA A 82 2.89 14.20 -4.27
CA ALA A 82 2.35 13.78 -5.57
C ALA A 82 1.23 12.74 -5.42
N CYS A 83 1.14 12.09 -4.27
CA CYS A 83 0.14 11.09 -3.96
C CYS A 83 -1.18 11.65 -3.38
N GLY A 84 -1.38 12.97 -3.33
CA GLY A 84 -2.61 13.63 -2.85
C GLY A 84 -2.44 14.27 -1.46
N PRO A 85 -3.37 15.14 -1.03
CA PRO A 85 -3.21 15.97 0.17
C PRO A 85 -3.09 15.13 1.46
N ASP A 86 -2.18 15.53 2.35
CA ASP A 86 -2.01 14.96 3.71
C ASP A 86 -3.09 15.44 4.71
N VAL A 87 -4.26 15.86 4.21
CA VAL A 87 -5.27 16.57 5.00
C VAL A 87 -6.49 15.68 5.19
N GLY A 88 -6.34 14.61 5.96
CA GLY A 88 -7.45 13.77 6.39
C GLY A 88 -7.02 12.36 6.78
N LYS A 89 -7.65 11.81 7.83
CA LYS A 89 -7.57 10.38 8.16
C LYS A 89 -8.27 9.59 7.05
N TYR A 90 -7.67 8.51 6.55
CA TYR A 90 -8.31 7.68 5.52
C TYR A 90 -9.68 7.20 5.98
N GLN A 91 -10.69 7.17 5.09
CA GLN A 91 -11.97 6.51 5.39
C GLN A 91 -12.11 5.25 4.55
N LEU A 92 -12.18 4.10 5.19
CA LEU A 92 -12.38 2.80 4.55
C LEU A 92 -13.85 2.38 4.67
N ILE A 93 -14.54 2.28 3.53
CA ILE A 93 -15.96 1.94 3.45
C ILE A 93 -16.10 0.50 2.92
N TYR A 94 -16.67 -0.39 3.73
CA TYR A 94 -16.91 -1.78 3.35
C TYR A 94 -18.03 -2.43 4.17
N PHE A 95 -18.39 -3.66 3.83
CA PHE A 95 -19.26 -4.50 4.67
C PHE A 95 -18.49 -5.00 5.91
N GLN A 96 -19.24 -5.43 6.93
CA GLN A 96 -18.69 -6.01 8.17
C GLN A 96 -18.13 -7.43 7.98
N VAL A 97 -17.21 -7.60 7.04
CA VAL A 97 -16.49 -8.82 6.71
C VAL A 97 -15.03 -8.47 6.44
N ARG A 98 -14.14 -9.47 6.48
CA ARG A 98 -12.75 -9.30 6.04
C ARG A 98 -12.72 -9.02 4.54
N GLY A 99 -13.10 -10.02 3.73
CA GLY A 99 -13.29 -9.91 2.28
C GLY A 99 -12.13 -9.24 1.55
N ARG A 100 -12.44 -8.46 0.52
CA ARG A 100 -11.43 -7.76 -0.30
C ARG A 100 -10.77 -6.57 0.41
N CYS A 101 -11.23 -6.23 1.61
CA CYS A 101 -10.72 -5.09 2.35
C CYS A 101 -9.62 -5.47 3.35
N GLU A 102 -9.47 -6.77 3.65
CA GLU A 102 -8.58 -7.20 4.71
C GLU A 102 -7.11 -6.94 4.40
N SER A 103 -6.67 -7.17 3.17
CA SER A 103 -5.32 -6.80 2.72
C SER A 103 -5.02 -5.30 2.87
N ILE A 104 -6.02 -4.44 2.66
CA ILE A 104 -5.92 -2.98 2.88
C ILE A 104 -5.78 -2.69 4.38
N ARG A 105 -6.61 -3.34 5.22
CA ARG A 105 -6.52 -3.18 6.69
C ARG A 105 -5.17 -3.66 7.22
N LEU A 106 -4.65 -4.79 6.75
CA LEU A 106 -3.35 -5.32 7.13
C LEU A 106 -2.24 -4.33 6.76
N LEU A 107 -2.26 -3.79 5.54
CA LEU A 107 -1.31 -2.75 5.10
C LEU A 107 -1.35 -1.52 6.01
N LEU A 108 -2.55 -0.97 6.26
CA LEU A 108 -2.72 0.24 7.08
C LEU A 108 -2.25 0.01 8.52
N ASN A 109 -2.66 -1.09 9.16
CA ASN A 109 -2.28 -1.39 10.54
C ASN A 109 -0.77 -1.68 10.69
N ASP A 110 -0.17 -2.46 9.78
CA ASP A 110 1.25 -2.80 9.88
C ASP A 110 2.15 -1.57 9.81
N ASN A 111 1.75 -0.59 8.99
CA ASN A 111 2.48 0.65 8.77
C ASN A 111 2.07 1.78 9.74
N GLY A 112 1.21 1.50 10.73
CA GLY A 112 0.76 2.51 11.70
C GLY A 112 -0.01 3.67 11.06
N ILE A 113 -0.70 3.41 9.95
CA ILE A 113 -1.45 4.42 9.20
C ILE A 113 -2.87 4.48 9.76
N ASP A 114 -3.24 5.65 10.29
CA ASP A 114 -4.57 5.87 10.84
C ASP A 114 -5.65 5.90 9.76
N TYR A 115 -6.76 5.21 10.03
CA TYR A 115 -7.96 5.22 9.21
C TYR A 115 -9.22 5.06 10.05
N GLU A 116 -10.34 5.52 9.52
CA GLU A 116 -11.68 5.27 10.05
C GLU A 116 -12.38 4.26 9.18
N GLU A 117 -13.12 3.36 9.80
CA GLU A 117 -13.87 2.34 9.08
C GLU A 117 -15.37 2.63 9.15
N THR A 118 -16.02 2.58 7.99
CA THR A 118 -17.47 2.80 7.86
C THR A 118 -18.13 1.54 7.34
N ASN A 119 -18.97 0.93 8.17
CA ASN A 119 -19.82 -0.17 7.75
C ASN A 119 -20.94 0.36 6.83
N CYS A 120 -20.91 -0.04 5.56
CA CYS A 120 -21.93 0.33 4.57
C CYS A 120 -23.13 -0.62 4.55
N GLY A 121 -23.12 -1.69 5.35
CA GLY A 121 -24.27 -2.58 5.57
C GLY A 121 -25.33 -1.97 6.50
N PRO A 122 -26.53 -2.59 6.60
CA PRO A 122 -27.00 -3.77 5.86
C PRO A 122 -27.32 -3.44 4.38
N ARG A 123 -27.84 -4.43 3.62
CA ARG A 123 -28.04 -4.34 2.16
C ARG A 123 -28.86 -3.11 1.75
N GLU A 124 -29.86 -2.74 2.52
CA GLU A 124 -30.78 -1.63 2.24
C GLU A 124 -30.03 -0.30 2.33
N LYS A 125 -29.23 -0.10 3.39
CA LYS A 125 -28.35 1.06 3.57
C LYS A 125 -27.33 1.12 2.43
N TRP A 126 -26.71 -0.01 2.08
CA TRP A 126 -25.78 -0.09 0.96
C TRP A 126 -26.40 0.37 -0.35
N ILE A 127 -27.57 -0.16 -0.72
CA ILE A 127 -28.25 0.15 -1.98
C ILE A 127 -28.67 1.62 -2.04
N LYS A 128 -29.19 2.16 -0.94
CA LYS A 128 -29.73 3.52 -0.88
C LYS A 128 -28.61 4.56 -0.80
N ASP A 129 -27.69 4.40 0.15
CA ASP A 129 -26.81 5.49 0.55
C ASP A 129 -25.44 5.41 -0.13
N TYR A 130 -24.90 4.23 -0.42
CA TYR A 130 -23.50 4.09 -0.86
C TYR A 130 -23.35 3.63 -2.31
N LYS A 131 -24.12 2.64 -2.77
CA LYS A 131 -23.99 2.07 -4.12
C LYS A 131 -24.03 3.12 -5.24
N PRO A 132 -24.92 4.14 -5.22
CA PRO A 132 -24.96 5.16 -6.26
C PRO A 132 -23.71 6.06 -6.31
N GLN A 133 -22.95 6.14 -5.21
CA GLN A 133 -21.73 6.94 -5.13
C GLN A 133 -20.49 6.21 -5.68
N MET A 134 -20.58 4.89 -5.88
CA MET A 134 -19.43 4.08 -6.30
C MET A 134 -19.37 3.99 -7.82
N ALA A 135 -18.21 4.29 -8.41
CA ALA A 135 -18.01 4.28 -9.87
C ALA A 135 -18.43 2.98 -10.57
N PHE A 136 -18.31 1.83 -9.88
CA PHE A 136 -18.72 0.52 -10.39
C PHE A 136 -19.82 -0.14 -9.55
N GLY A 137 -20.50 0.62 -8.70
CA GLY A 137 -21.58 0.10 -7.84
C GLY A 137 -21.12 -1.03 -6.91
N GLN A 138 -19.85 -1.00 -6.47
CA GLN A 138 -19.19 -2.00 -5.63
C GLN A 138 -18.26 -1.32 -4.62
N VAL A 139 -18.00 -2.01 -3.51
CA VAL A 139 -17.00 -1.69 -2.48
C VAL A 139 -15.91 -2.78 -2.49
N PRO A 140 -14.68 -2.53 -1.98
CA PRO A 140 -14.27 -1.44 -1.09
C PRO A 140 -14.16 -0.06 -1.73
N CYS A 141 -14.30 0.96 -0.88
CA CYS A 141 -13.97 2.35 -1.20
C CYS A 141 -13.04 2.92 -0.13
N LEU A 142 -11.94 3.55 -0.54
CA LEU A 142 -11.06 4.34 0.32
C LEU A 142 -11.24 5.81 -0.03
N LYS A 143 -11.54 6.65 0.96
CA LYS A 143 -11.45 8.11 0.81
C LYS A 143 -10.13 8.63 1.36
N ASP A 144 -9.52 9.53 0.60
CA ASP A 144 -8.33 10.30 0.96
C ASP A 144 -8.58 11.77 0.60
N GLY A 145 -9.04 12.56 1.59
CA GLY A 145 -9.62 13.88 1.34
C GLY A 145 -10.82 13.79 0.40
N ASP A 146 -10.78 14.57 -0.70
CA ASP A 146 -11.82 14.58 -1.74
C ASP A 146 -11.71 13.41 -2.72
N LEU A 147 -10.61 12.63 -2.67
CA LEU A 147 -10.41 11.51 -3.56
C LEU A 147 -11.16 10.28 -3.06
N SER A 148 -12.02 9.72 -3.90
CA SER A 148 -12.76 8.49 -3.64
C SER A 148 -12.26 7.37 -4.55
N LEU A 149 -11.58 6.38 -3.97
CA LEU A 149 -10.95 5.26 -4.69
C LEU A 149 -11.78 4.00 -4.48
N VAL A 150 -12.20 3.35 -5.57
CA VAL A 150 -12.79 2.00 -5.57
C VAL A 150 -11.84 1.01 -6.23
N GLN A 151 -12.17 -0.29 -6.21
CA GLN A 151 -11.32 -1.42 -6.61
C GLN A 151 -10.19 -1.71 -5.60
N SER A 152 -10.27 -2.86 -4.92
CA SER A 152 -9.34 -3.22 -3.85
C SER A 152 -7.87 -3.15 -4.26
N ASN A 153 -7.54 -3.63 -5.46
CA ASN A 153 -6.15 -3.68 -5.92
C ASN A 153 -5.66 -2.30 -6.39
N ALA A 154 -6.56 -1.42 -6.86
CA ALA A 154 -6.20 -0.03 -7.14
C ALA A 154 -5.93 0.75 -5.85
N ILE A 155 -6.73 0.51 -4.80
CA ILE A 155 -6.53 1.07 -3.47
C ILE A 155 -5.19 0.62 -2.87
N LEU A 156 -4.87 -0.68 -2.92
CA LEU A 156 -3.58 -1.19 -2.46
C LEU A 156 -2.41 -0.54 -3.18
N ARG A 157 -2.45 -0.46 -4.51
CA ARG A 157 -1.42 0.20 -5.33
C ARG A 157 -1.30 1.70 -5.04
N TYR A 158 -2.42 2.37 -4.78
CA TYR A 158 -2.43 3.77 -4.38
C TYR A 158 -1.70 3.98 -3.04
N LEU A 159 -2.08 3.21 -2.01
CA LEU A 159 -1.43 3.24 -0.71
C LEU A 159 0.05 2.85 -0.84
N ALA A 160 0.37 1.89 -1.68
CA ALA A 160 1.74 1.46 -1.92
C ALA A 160 2.62 2.58 -2.47
N ARG A 161 2.14 3.32 -3.47
CA ARG A 161 2.87 4.47 -4.00
C ARG A 161 3.02 5.58 -2.96
N LYS A 162 1.94 5.88 -2.20
CA LYS A 162 1.93 6.93 -1.19
C LYS A 162 2.88 6.64 -0.02
N HIS A 163 3.03 5.37 0.36
CA HIS A 163 3.78 4.95 1.55
C HIS A 163 5.08 4.19 1.25
N GLY A 164 5.52 4.12 -0.02
CA GLY A 164 6.79 3.49 -0.40
C GLY A 164 6.80 1.96 -0.31
N LEU A 165 5.66 1.30 -0.57
CA LEU A 165 5.47 -0.16 -0.49
C LEU A 165 5.31 -0.79 -1.89
N TYR A 166 6.03 -0.27 -2.89
CA TYR A 166 5.92 -0.68 -4.29
C TYR A 166 7.28 -1.04 -4.92
N GLY A 167 8.17 -1.61 -4.10
CA GLY A 167 9.52 -1.99 -4.54
C GLY A 167 10.48 -0.81 -4.63
N SER A 168 11.75 -1.12 -4.93
CA SER A 168 12.86 -0.16 -5.04
C SER A 168 13.30 0.09 -6.49
N SER A 169 12.69 -0.59 -7.47
CA SER A 169 12.98 -0.44 -8.89
C SER A 169 11.77 -0.79 -9.74
N ASP A 170 11.76 -0.36 -11.01
CA ASP A 170 10.70 -0.73 -11.97
C ASP A 170 10.58 -2.25 -12.15
N VAL A 171 11.70 -2.97 -12.06
CA VAL A 171 11.70 -4.44 -12.14
C VAL A 171 11.01 -5.04 -10.91
N GLU A 172 11.33 -4.57 -9.70
CA GLU A 172 10.64 -5.03 -8.49
C GLU A 172 9.15 -4.68 -8.51
N ALA A 173 8.80 -3.45 -8.91
CA ALA A 173 7.42 -3.03 -9.05
C ALA A 173 6.65 -3.92 -10.04
N THR A 174 7.28 -4.29 -11.16
CA THR A 174 6.70 -5.21 -12.15
C THR A 174 6.49 -6.61 -11.55
N MET A 175 7.45 -7.14 -10.81
CA MET A 175 7.30 -8.45 -10.15
C MET A 175 6.21 -8.42 -9.08
N ILE A 176 6.10 -7.33 -8.33
CA ILE A 176 5.02 -7.09 -7.37
C ILE A 176 3.66 -7.12 -8.07
N ASP A 177 3.54 -6.49 -9.23
CA ASP A 177 2.30 -6.48 -10.01
C ASP A 177 1.95 -7.86 -10.57
N ILE A 178 2.93 -8.58 -11.11
CA ILE A 178 2.74 -9.97 -11.58
C ILE A 178 2.18 -10.84 -10.45
N LEU A 179 2.80 -10.78 -9.27
CA LEU A 179 2.33 -11.56 -8.13
C LEU A 179 0.95 -11.12 -7.66
N SER A 180 0.68 -9.80 -7.61
CA SER A 180 -0.61 -9.28 -7.17
C SER A 180 -1.74 -9.72 -8.09
N ASP A 181 -1.51 -9.76 -9.40
CA ASP A 181 -2.52 -10.18 -10.36
C ASP A 181 -2.74 -11.70 -10.30
N GLY A 182 -1.68 -12.49 -10.06
CA GLY A 182 -1.81 -13.92 -9.75
C GLY A 182 -2.62 -14.18 -8.47
N VAL A 183 -2.38 -13.41 -7.41
CA VAL A 183 -3.17 -13.47 -6.16
C VAL A 183 -4.63 -13.16 -6.45
N GLU A 184 -4.92 -12.15 -7.28
CA GLU A 184 -6.29 -11.80 -7.64
C GLU A 184 -7.00 -12.92 -8.41
N ASP A 185 -6.32 -13.62 -9.32
CA ASP A 185 -6.92 -14.71 -10.09
C ASP A 185 -7.24 -15.93 -9.23
N LEU A 186 -6.37 -16.32 -8.30
CA LEU A 186 -6.69 -17.35 -7.32
C LEU A 186 -7.81 -16.89 -6.37
N ARG A 187 -7.79 -15.63 -5.95
CA ARG A 187 -8.85 -15.04 -5.11
C ARG A 187 -10.21 -15.09 -5.82
N LYS A 188 -10.29 -14.81 -7.12
CA LYS A 188 -11.53 -14.94 -7.89
C LYS A 188 -12.06 -16.38 -7.85
N GLN A 189 -11.20 -17.38 -8.05
CA GLN A 189 -11.59 -18.79 -7.97
C GLN A 189 -12.10 -19.15 -6.57
N TYR A 190 -11.38 -18.75 -5.52
CA TYR A 190 -11.82 -18.89 -4.13
C TYR A 190 -13.20 -18.25 -3.91
N THR A 191 -13.39 -17.00 -4.31
CA THR A 191 -14.68 -16.32 -4.13
C THR A 191 -15.81 -16.95 -4.93
N MET A 192 -15.54 -17.45 -6.14
CA MET A 192 -16.53 -18.17 -6.95
C MET A 192 -16.98 -19.44 -6.22
N MET A 193 -16.03 -20.23 -5.72
CA MET A 193 -16.33 -21.41 -4.90
C MET A 193 -17.15 -21.02 -3.66
N ILE A 194 -16.68 -20.06 -2.85
CA ILE A 194 -17.35 -19.63 -1.61
C ILE A 194 -18.80 -19.20 -1.84
N TYR A 195 -19.04 -18.33 -2.83
CA TYR A 195 -20.36 -17.68 -2.98
C TYR A 195 -21.30 -18.41 -3.93
N LYS A 196 -20.81 -19.30 -4.80
CA LYS A 196 -21.62 -19.93 -5.85
C LYS A 196 -21.62 -21.46 -5.82
N ASN A 197 -20.58 -22.10 -5.30
CA ASN A 197 -20.44 -23.55 -5.43
C ASN A 197 -19.82 -24.24 -4.19
N TYR A 198 -20.03 -23.70 -2.98
CA TYR A 198 -19.29 -24.19 -1.80
C TYR A 198 -19.56 -25.67 -1.50
N GLU A 199 -20.84 -26.09 -1.44
CA GLU A 199 -21.17 -27.45 -0.99
C GLU A 199 -20.70 -28.54 -1.96
N ALA A 200 -20.66 -28.26 -3.26
CA ALA A 200 -20.27 -29.23 -4.28
C ALA A 200 -18.83 -29.04 -4.79
N GLY A 201 -18.28 -27.83 -4.66
CA GLY A 201 -16.98 -27.45 -5.24
C GLY A 201 -15.86 -27.25 -4.24
N LYS A 202 -16.12 -27.24 -2.92
CA LYS A 202 -15.07 -27.07 -1.92
C LYS A 202 -14.01 -28.18 -2.00
N ASP A 203 -14.44 -29.43 -2.07
CA ASP A 203 -13.50 -30.56 -2.08
C ASP A 203 -12.60 -30.54 -3.31
N ASP A 204 -13.18 -30.37 -4.50
CA ASP A 204 -12.45 -30.23 -5.77
C ASP A 204 -11.50 -29.01 -5.77
N PHE A 205 -11.94 -27.89 -5.20
CA PHE A 205 -11.07 -26.72 -5.04
C PHE A 205 -9.84 -27.06 -4.17
N ILE A 206 -10.02 -27.80 -3.08
CA ILE A 206 -8.93 -28.18 -2.17
C ILE A 206 -8.02 -29.26 -2.77
N THR A 207 -8.57 -30.26 -3.46
CA THR A 207 -7.82 -31.44 -3.92
C THR A 207 -7.28 -31.32 -5.34
N THR A 208 -7.80 -30.37 -6.13
CA THR A 208 -7.37 -30.15 -7.51
C THR A 208 -6.90 -28.71 -7.73
N THR A 209 -7.75 -27.71 -7.47
CA THR A 209 -7.39 -26.31 -7.78
C THR A 209 -6.19 -25.82 -6.98
N LEU A 210 -6.17 -26.02 -5.65
CA LEU A 210 -5.04 -25.57 -4.82
C LEU A 210 -3.72 -26.27 -5.17
N PRO A 211 -3.66 -27.61 -5.34
CA PRO A 211 -2.44 -28.29 -5.79
C PRO A 211 -1.92 -27.83 -7.15
N GLU A 212 -2.80 -27.40 -8.06
CA GLU A 212 -2.39 -26.82 -9.34
C GLU A 212 -1.86 -25.39 -9.19
N GLN A 213 -2.44 -24.57 -8.32
CA GLN A 213 -2.16 -23.14 -8.23
C GLN A 213 -1.00 -22.81 -7.28
N LEU A 214 -0.96 -23.40 -6.08
CA LEU A 214 0.03 -23.10 -5.04
C LEU A 214 1.50 -23.32 -5.46
N PRO A 215 1.87 -24.31 -6.30
CA PRO A 215 3.24 -24.44 -6.79
C PRO A 215 3.76 -23.19 -7.51
N TYR A 216 2.91 -22.44 -8.22
CA TYR A 216 3.32 -21.22 -8.90
C TYR A 216 3.74 -20.13 -7.89
N PHE A 217 2.97 -19.93 -6.83
CA PHE A 217 3.30 -18.98 -5.76
C PHE A 217 4.54 -19.41 -4.97
N GLU A 218 4.64 -20.70 -4.63
CA GLU A 218 5.81 -21.28 -3.96
C GLU A 218 7.10 -21.03 -4.76
N ASN A 219 7.07 -21.31 -6.06
CA ASN A 219 8.21 -21.09 -6.95
C ASN A 219 8.51 -19.60 -7.16
N PHE A 220 7.47 -18.76 -7.21
CA PHE A 220 7.63 -17.31 -7.31
C PHE A 220 8.39 -16.76 -6.09
N LEU A 221 7.96 -17.12 -4.86
CA LEU A 221 8.62 -16.68 -3.63
C LEU A 221 10.06 -17.21 -3.53
N LYS A 222 10.32 -18.45 -3.94
CA LYS A 222 11.69 -19.00 -3.99
C LYS A 222 12.62 -18.21 -4.91
N LYS A 223 12.09 -17.67 -6.00
CA LYS A 223 12.88 -16.98 -7.03
C LYS A 223 13.04 -15.49 -6.73
N HIS A 224 12.01 -14.84 -6.20
CA HIS A 224 11.93 -13.38 -6.11
C HIS A 224 11.92 -12.83 -4.68
N GLY A 225 11.56 -13.64 -3.69
CA GLY A 225 11.37 -13.21 -2.31
C GLY A 225 12.57 -13.44 -1.40
N ASP A 226 12.57 -12.71 -0.29
CA ASP A 226 13.44 -12.97 0.86
C ASP A 226 12.68 -13.82 1.89
N GLN A 227 13.04 -15.10 1.94
CA GLN A 227 12.39 -16.11 2.77
C GLN A 227 12.60 -15.88 4.27
N GLN A 228 13.70 -15.24 4.65
CA GLN A 228 14.02 -14.99 6.05
C GLN A 228 13.16 -13.84 6.60
N SER A 229 13.02 -12.77 5.82
CA SER A 229 12.24 -11.59 6.21
C SER A 229 10.75 -11.70 5.87
N GLY A 230 10.37 -12.68 5.05
CA GLY A 230 9.00 -12.86 4.59
C GLY A 230 8.58 -11.84 3.53
N TYR A 231 9.51 -11.33 2.72
CA TYR A 231 9.19 -10.46 1.59
C TYR A 231 8.99 -11.29 0.32
N SER A 232 7.94 -11.01 -0.43
CA SER A 232 7.63 -11.76 -1.65
C SER A 232 8.39 -11.31 -2.88
N VAL A 233 8.89 -10.08 -2.88
CA VAL A 233 9.75 -9.51 -3.93
C VAL A 233 10.83 -8.65 -3.29
N GLY A 234 12.08 -8.90 -3.67
CA GLY A 234 13.22 -8.08 -3.25
C GLY A 234 13.48 -8.17 -1.74
N GLN A 235 13.93 -7.06 -1.16
CA GLN A 235 14.40 -7.00 0.24
C GLN A 235 13.56 -6.07 1.12
N LYS A 236 12.34 -5.73 0.69
CA LYS A 236 11.46 -4.81 1.43
C LYS A 236 10.01 -5.27 1.36
N GLN A 237 9.26 -4.87 2.38
CA GLN A 237 7.82 -5.01 2.41
C GLN A 237 7.15 -4.26 1.27
N SER A 238 6.14 -4.87 0.68
CA SER A 238 5.34 -4.32 -0.40
C SER A 238 3.84 -4.58 -0.18
N PHE A 239 2.98 -3.95 -1.00
CA PHE A 239 1.54 -4.16 -0.86
C PHE A 239 1.10 -5.60 -1.18
N VAL A 240 1.83 -6.29 -2.07
CA VAL A 240 1.46 -7.65 -2.48
C VAL A 240 1.68 -8.67 -1.36
N ASP A 241 2.60 -8.40 -0.43
CA ASP A 241 2.79 -9.23 0.76
C ASP A 241 1.51 -9.30 1.61
N TYR A 242 0.83 -8.17 1.80
CA TYR A 242 -0.44 -8.13 2.54
C TYR A 242 -1.58 -8.81 1.77
N ASN A 243 -1.58 -8.69 0.43
CA ASN A 243 -2.59 -9.33 -0.42
C ASN A 243 -2.42 -10.86 -0.43
N LEU A 244 -1.18 -11.35 -0.55
CA LEU A 244 -0.86 -12.78 -0.50
C LEU A 244 -1.09 -13.34 0.90
N MET A 245 -0.66 -12.63 1.95
CA MET A 245 -0.89 -13.03 3.35
C MET A 245 -2.38 -13.24 3.64
N ASP A 246 -3.24 -12.29 3.27
CA ASP A 246 -4.69 -12.42 3.45
C ASP A 246 -5.27 -13.62 2.69
N LEU A 247 -4.84 -13.83 1.44
CA LEU A 247 -5.29 -14.99 0.66
C LEU A 247 -4.88 -16.31 1.34
N LEU A 248 -3.62 -16.45 1.74
CA LEU A 248 -3.12 -17.67 2.36
C LEU A 248 -3.76 -17.93 3.74
N ASP A 249 -4.04 -16.90 4.54
CA ASP A 249 -4.75 -17.02 5.83
C ASP A 249 -6.20 -17.51 5.62
N ALA A 250 -6.88 -17.01 4.57
CA ALA A 250 -8.20 -17.51 4.19
C ALA A 250 -8.15 -18.97 3.70
N LEU A 251 -7.14 -19.33 2.91
CA LEU A 251 -6.98 -20.72 2.43
C LEU A 251 -6.64 -21.69 3.56
N GLN A 252 -5.83 -21.30 4.55
CA GLN A 252 -5.61 -22.11 5.75
C GLN A 252 -6.88 -22.29 6.59
N THR A 253 -7.75 -21.27 6.62
CA THR A 253 -9.06 -21.40 7.28
C THR A 253 -9.96 -22.39 6.53
N LEU A 254 -9.92 -22.38 5.20
CA LEU A 254 -10.66 -23.31 4.35
C LEU A 254 -10.18 -24.77 4.49
N SER A 255 -8.84 -24.95 4.50
CA SER A 255 -8.14 -26.22 4.61
C SER A 255 -6.80 -26.01 5.34
N SER A 256 -6.71 -26.47 6.59
CA SER A 256 -5.56 -26.23 7.45
C SER A 256 -4.25 -26.88 6.97
N THR A 257 -4.34 -27.87 6.09
CA THR A 257 -3.20 -28.63 5.55
C THR A 257 -2.80 -28.21 4.14
N CYS A 258 -3.47 -27.20 3.55
CA CYS A 258 -3.22 -26.83 2.15
C CYS A 258 -1.80 -26.32 1.88
N LEU A 259 -1.05 -25.91 2.92
CA LEU A 259 0.33 -25.42 2.80
C LEU A 259 1.40 -26.45 3.22
N ASP A 260 1.05 -27.67 3.62
CA ASP A 260 2.00 -28.65 4.18
C ASP A 260 3.12 -29.02 3.19
N ASN A 261 2.80 -29.01 1.89
CA ASN A 261 3.75 -29.31 0.81
C ASN A 261 4.47 -28.07 0.25
N TYR A 262 4.21 -26.88 0.80
CA TYR A 262 4.70 -25.60 0.30
C TYR A 262 5.41 -24.82 1.42
N PRO A 263 6.61 -25.27 1.83
CA PRO A 263 7.30 -24.74 3.01
C PRO A 263 7.65 -23.25 2.88
N THR A 264 7.92 -22.74 1.67
CA THR A 264 8.19 -21.30 1.49
C THR A 264 6.94 -20.47 1.73
N LEU A 265 5.77 -20.88 1.21
CA LEU A 265 4.49 -20.22 1.49
C LEU A 265 4.10 -20.33 2.97
N ALA A 266 4.26 -21.49 3.58
CA ALA A 266 3.98 -21.70 5.00
C ALA A 266 4.86 -20.80 5.89
N SER A 267 6.15 -20.72 5.58
CA SER A 267 7.09 -19.83 6.27
C SER A 267 6.73 -18.35 6.06
N PHE A 268 6.45 -17.95 4.82
CA PHE A 268 6.04 -16.58 4.48
C PHE A 268 4.82 -16.14 5.30
N LEU A 269 3.77 -16.97 5.34
CA LEU A 269 2.56 -16.64 6.09
C LEU A 269 2.85 -16.54 7.58
N LYS A 270 3.58 -17.51 8.15
CA LYS A 270 3.95 -17.52 9.57
C LYS A 270 4.73 -16.26 9.96
N VAL A 271 5.75 -15.88 9.18
CA VAL A 271 6.60 -14.72 9.46
C VAL A 271 5.78 -13.43 9.39
N ASN A 272 4.96 -13.26 8.36
CA ASN A 272 4.16 -12.04 8.20
C ASN A 272 3.07 -11.90 9.28
N LEU A 273 2.41 -12.99 9.66
CA LEU A 273 1.42 -12.98 10.75
C LEU A 273 2.03 -12.67 12.12
N ALA A 274 3.32 -13.00 12.31
CA ALA A 274 4.04 -12.75 13.55
C ALA A 274 4.55 -11.31 13.69
N LYS A 275 4.42 -10.46 12.66
CA LYS A 275 4.81 -9.04 12.76
C LYS A 275 4.05 -8.35 13.89
N PRO A 276 4.70 -7.55 14.75
CA PRO A 276 4.08 -7.02 15.96
C PRO A 276 2.76 -6.28 15.72
N ASN A 277 2.70 -5.43 14.70
CA ASN A 277 1.51 -4.64 14.38
C ASN A 277 0.39 -5.50 13.78
N ILE A 278 0.72 -6.48 12.94
CA ILE A 278 -0.23 -7.46 12.41
C ILE A 278 -0.80 -8.33 13.53
N ALA A 279 0.06 -8.92 14.36
CA ALA A 279 -0.35 -9.75 15.48
C ALA A 279 -1.27 -8.96 16.44
N LYS A 280 -0.88 -7.72 16.78
CA LYS A 280 -1.71 -6.82 17.59
C LYS A 280 -3.07 -6.54 16.95
N TYR A 281 -3.11 -6.23 15.65
CA TYR A 281 -4.35 -5.98 14.93
C TYR A 281 -5.28 -7.22 14.92
N ARG A 282 -4.72 -8.42 14.75
CA ARG A 282 -5.48 -9.68 14.78
C ARG A 282 -6.11 -10.00 16.14
N GLU A 283 -5.55 -9.44 17.21
CA GLU A 283 -6.12 -9.57 18.55
C GLU A 283 -7.28 -8.62 18.83
N THR A 284 -7.55 -7.66 17.96
CA THR A 284 -8.64 -6.69 18.13
C THR A 284 -10.02 -7.31 17.91
N GLU A 285 -11.01 -6.83 18.65
CA GLU A 285 -12.40 -7.26 18.48
C GLU A 285 -12.93 -7.13 17.05
N PRO A 286 -12.67 -6.02 16.31
CA PRO A 286 -13.08 -5.93 14.91
C PRO A 286 -12.52 -7.04 14.02
N PHE A 287 -11.28 -7.50 14.24
CA PHE A 287 -10.72 -8.61 13.47
C PHE A 287 -11.38 -9.94 13.83
N LYS A 288 -11.50 -10.23 15.13
CA LYS A 288 -12.05 -11.50 15.65
C LYS A 288 -13.52 -11.70 15.29
N THR A 289 -14.30 -10.62 15.26
CA THR A 289 -15.74 -10.67 15.02
C THR A 289 -16.12 -10.65 13.54
N ARG A 290 -15.23 -10.19 12.64
CA ARG A 290 -15.48 -10.23 11.18
C ARG A 290 -15.30 -11.65 10.65
N SER A 291 -16.35 -12.17 10.03
CA SER A 291 -16.22 -13.36 9.17
C SER A 291 -15.32 -13.06 7.97
N ILE A 292 -14.67 -14.10 7.43
CA ILE A 292 -13.87 -13.96 6.21
C ILE A 292 -14.76 -13.52 5.04
N ASN A 293 -15.92 -14.18 4.90
CA ASN A 293 -16.89 -13.96 3.83
C ASN A 293 -18.27 -13.58 4.38
N GLY A 294 -19.10 -12.93 3.57
CA GLY A 294 -20.41 -12.41 3.97
C GLY A 294 -21.55 -13.43 4.00
N ASN A 295 -21.30 -14.68 3.63
CA ASN A 295 -22.29 -15.77 3.66
C ASN A 295 -22.04 -16.79 4.78
N GLY A 296 -21.11 -16.51 5.71
CA GLY A 296 -20.76 -17.40 6.82
C GLY A 296 -19.90 -18.62 6.45
N LYS A 297 -19.54 -18.78 5.17
CA LYS A 297 -18.68 -19.87 4.69
C LYS A 297 -17.22 -19.41 4.69
N GLN A 298 -16.28 -20.30 5.00
CA GLN A 298 -14.86 -19.97 5.06
C GLN A 298 -13.96 -21.17 4.78
#